data_AF-A0A964GS40-F1
#
_entry.id   AF-A0A964GS40-F1
#
_cell.length_a   1.000
_cell.length_b   1.000
_cell.length_c   1.000
_cell.angle_alpha   90.00
_cell.angle_beta   90.00
_cell.angle_gamma   90.00
#
_symmetry.space_group_name_H-M   'P 1'
#
loop_
_entity.id
_entity.type
_entity.pdbx_description
1 polymer ?
#
loop_
_entity_poly.entity_id
_entity_poly.type
_entity_poly.pdbx_seq_one_letter_code
_entity_poly.pdbx_strand_id
1 'polypeptide(L)'
;MTDLTIPTPRVPLPASERKRLGAFYTPEELSQILTDWAIRSHTDLVLEPSFGGCGFLVAARRRLLALGANNPTEQIYGCDIDDGAFKFLAETLGPGKEYSNFLHKDFLEIRAQNEWPVLFDATVGNPPYIPYQAISGSKRKNLIENASAIGVSLGGKSSLWAHFLFHAVSFVAPNGRMAWVLPGSFLQADYAVNIRAFLSKSFSDVLCVLMHQRFFKAEGTEEETVVLLAKGRCNTSPQNIPKFIDAYDLGELQCAISDWESGSAVGRPLVGRPSLLSVGQNVFDVYSKIEKLGVCSKLGSLLDIKIGLVTGDNKFFVINQEAKSAAGLASNDVVPVLSRFKFAKGLTFDSDDFNELIGKGERGYLVNSAKSPLKGTGIYRYLNSFGEAEREKVSTFKKRLVWHAPDDGKVPDAFFPVMNHHGPRLVLNNLGVNCTNTIHRAYFKVAMSDHEKMLTALSLLTSFSQISAEFVGRRYGSGVLKHEPREAEKILVILPQGISPEVLDQARRRVDVMLRNGLHDEACEYADEVIFGYVENGRYISNMLALALCKVRELRKTNRYRSGV
;
A
#
# COMPACT_ATOMS: atom_id res chain seq x y z
N MET A 1 6.08 -46.77 20.28
CA MET A 1 6.48 -45.65 21.16
C MET A 1 7.94 -45.39 20.90
N THR A 2 8.23 -44.38 20.09
CA THR A 2 9.58 -43.88 19.79
C THR A 2 9.50 -42.37 19.84
N ASP A 3 10.42 -41.78 20.59
CA ASP A 3 10.43 -40.40 21.09
C ASP A 3 10.02 -39.33 20.08
N LEU A 4 8.97 -38.57 20.44
CA LEU A 4 8.64 -37.27 19.88
C LEU A 4 9.47 -36.20 20.61
N THR A 5 10.75 -36.09 20.28
CA THR A 5 11.52 -34.89 20.65
C THR A 5 11.12 -33.76 19.72
N ILE A 6 10.31 -32.83 20.24
CA ILE A 6 9.98 -31.55 19.63
C ILE A 6 11.29 -30.76 19.44
N PRO A 7 11.69 -30.35 18.22
CA PRO A 7 12.87 -29.52 18.04
C PRO A 7 12.70 -28.17 18.74
N THR A 8 13.74 -27.74 19.46
CA THR A 8 13.85 -26.44 20.13
C THR A 8 13.64 -25.24 19.17
N PRO A 9 13.24 -24.06 19.68
CA PRO A 9 12.96 -22.88 18.84
C PRO A 9 14.16 -22.46 17.98
N ARG A 10 13.86 -22.26 16.70
CA ARG A 10 14.79 -22.05 15.58
C ARG A 10 15.60 -20.77 15.72
N VAL A 11 16.91 -20.82 15.43
CA VAL A 11 17.74 -19.61 15.27
C VAL A 11 17.42 -18.99 13.89
N PRO A 12 16.87 -17.75 13.82
CA PRO A 12 16.58 -17.11 12.55
C PRO A 12 17.87 -16.71 11.81
N LEU A 13 17.86 -16.72 10.48
CA LEU A 13 18.89 -16.07 9.67
C LEU A 13 19.13 -14.62 10.13
N PRO A 14 20.36 -14.06 9.99
CA PRO A 14 20.62 -12.65 10.30
C PRO A 14 19.62 -11.72 9.61
N ALA A 15 19.18 -10.66 10.29
CA ALA A 15 18.12 -9.77 9.80
C ALA A 15 18.42 -9.13 8.42
N SER A 16 19.70 -8.90 8.12
CA SER A 16 20.16 -8.40 6.81
C SER A 16 19.93 -9.41 5.68
N GLU A 17 20.08 -10.70 5.96
CA GLU A 17 19.94 -11.79 4.98
C GLU A 17 18.47 -12.14 4.74
N ARG A 18 17.65 -12.19 5.81
CA ARG A 18 16.18 -12.31 5.70
C ARG A 18 15.58 -11.19 4.87
N LYS A 19 16.02 -9.95 5.09
CA LYS A 19 15.56 -8.78 4.33
C LYS A 19 16.00 -8.81 2.87
N ARG A 20 17.18 -9.39 2.56
CA ARG A 20 17.68 -9.56 1.19
C ARG A 20 16.88 -10.60 0.40
N LEU A 21 16.55 -11.72 1.04
CA LEU A 21 15.79 -12.82 0.44
C LEU A 21 14.28 -12.58 0.49
N GLY A 22 13.81 -11.63 1.30
CA GLY A 22 12.38 -11.40 1.52
C GLY A 22 11.68 -12.58 2.20
N ALA A 23 12.44 -13.40 2.93
CA ALA A 23 11.97 -14.61 3.59
C ALA A 23 11.28 -14.27 4.92
N PHE A 24 9.97 -14.48 4.98
CA PHE A 24 9.16 -14.39 6.18
C PHE A 24 8.59 -15.77 6.51
N TYR A 25 8.85 -16.32 7.70
CA TYR A 25 8.42 -17.67 8.02
C TYR A 25 6.96 -17.68 8.42
N THR A 26 6.15 -18.47 7.72
CA THR A 26 4.73 -18.61 8.03
C THR A 26 4.55 -19.34 9.36
N PRO A 27 3.71 -18.84 10.27
CA PRO A 27 3.38 -19.54 11.51
C PRO A 27 2.80 -20.93 11.24
N GLU A 28 3.17 -21.91 12.08
CA GLU A 28 2.80 -23.32 11.87
C GLU A 28 1.29 -23.53 11.75
N GLU A 29 0.51 -22.92 12.64
CA GLU A 29 -0.96 -23.03 12.63
C GLU A 29 -1.56 -22.49 11.33
N LEU A 30 -1.04 -21.37 10.81
CA LEU A 30 -1.50 -20.80 9.54
C LEU A 30 -1.16 -21.74 8.38
N SER A 31 0.07 -22.25 8.31
CA SER A 31 0.44 -23.23 7.29
C SER A 31 -0.44 -24.48 7.37
N GLN A 32 -0.75 -24.97 8.58
CA GLN A 32 -1.62 -26.13 8.77
C GLN A 32 -3.04 -25.90 8.25
N ILE A 33 -3.67 -24.78 8.63
CA ILE A 33 -5.04 -24.42 8.17
C ILE A 33 -5.13 -24.42 6.65
N LEU A 34 -4.16 -23.77 6.00
CA LEU A 34 -4.14 -23.62 4.54
C LEU A 34 -3.92 -24.96 3.84
N THR A 35 -3.02 -25.77 4.37
CA THR A 35 -2.73 -27.08 3.80
C THR A 35 -3.86 -28.09 4.03
N ASP A 36 -4.53 -28.07 5.18
CA ASP A 36 -5.71 -28.90 5.46
C ASP A 36 -6.85 -28.62 4.49
N TRP A 37 -7.02 -27.35 4.10
CA TRP A 37 -8.01 -26.95 3.10
C TRP A 37 -7.58 -27.32 1.67
N ALA A 38 -6.31 -27.13 1.32
CA ALA A 38 -5.81 -27.33 -0.04
C ALA A 38 -5.71 -28.81 -0.43
N ILE A 39 -5.24 -29.66 0.47
CA ILE A 39 -5.03 -31.10 0.22
C ILE A 39 -6.28 -31.89 0.64
N ARG A 40 -6.86 -32.60 -0.32
CA ARG A 40 -8.17 -33.26 -0.22
C ARG A 40 -8.10 -34.78 -0.31
N SER A 41 -7.06 -35.33 -0.93
CA SER A 41 -6.85 -36.79 -1.05
C SER A 41 -5.48 -37.21 -0.52
N HIS A 42 -5.37 -38.47 -0.10
CA HIS A 42 -4.09 -39.10 0.21
C HIS A 42 -3.21 -39.30 -1.01
N THR A 43 -3.75 -39.13 -2.23
CA THR A 43 -3.04 -39.24 -3.50
C THR A 43 -2.63 -37.90 -4.11
N ASP A 44 -3.00 -36.78 -3.49
CA ASP A 44 -2.73 -35.46 -4.05
C ASP A 44 -1.23 -35.20 -4.17
N LEU A 45 -0.81 -34.61 -5.29
CA LEU A 45 0.53 -34.08 -5.49
C LEU A 45 0.58 -32.60 -5.08
N VAL A 46 1.61 -32.24 -4.31
CA VAL A 46 1.71 -30.93 -3.67
C VAL A 46 2.98 -30.21 -4.09
N LEU A 47 2.85 -28.96 -4.53
CA LEU A 47 3.99 -28.09 -4.83
C LEU A 47 4.07 -26.92 -3.86
N GLU A 48 5.27 -26.72 -3.31
CA GLU A 48 5.69 -25.53 -2.57
C GLU A 48 6.88 -24.88 -3.32
N PRO A 49 6.68 -23.74 -4.01
CA PRO A 49 7.67 -23.21 -4.95
C PRO A 49 8.72 -22.25 -4.32
N SER A 50 8.77 -22.12 -2.99
CA SER A 50 9.71 -21.25 -2.28
C SER A 50 9.83 -21.62 -0.80
N PHE A 51 10.29 -22.85 -0.51
CA PHE A 51 9.97 -23.52 0.75
C PHE A 51 10.69 -23.00 1.98
N GLY A 52 11.82 -22.30 1.81
CA GLY A 52 12.58 -21.67 2.88
C GLY A 52 12.70 -22.56 4.13
N GLY A 53 11.97 -22.19 5.20
CA GLY A 53 11.98 -22.87 6.51
C GLY A 53 11.06 -24.08 6.62
N CYS A 54 10.59 -24.61 5.48
CA CYS A 54 9.82 -25.84 5.33
C CYS A 54 8.46 -25.90 6.06
N GLY A 55 7.89 -24.76 6.50
CA GLY A 55 6.63 -24.73 7.25
C GLY A 55 5.47 -25.39 6.53
N PHE A 56 5.25 -25.04 5.25
CA PHE A 56 4.24 -25.66 4.40
C PHE A 56 4.54 -27.12 4.05
N LEU A 57 5.83 -27.49 3.90
CA LEU A 57 6.21 -28.89 3.64
C LEU A 57 5.85 -29.80 4.82
N VAL A 58 6.09 -29.34 6.07
CA VAL A 58 5.70 -30.06 7.29
C VAL A 58 4.18 -30.22 7.36
N ALA A 59 3.44 -29.13 7.12
CA ALA A 59 1.99 -29.15 7.12
C ALA A 59 1.42 -30.11 6.05
N ALA A 60 2.01 -30.13 4.85
CA ALA A 60 1.63 -31.01 3.76
C ALA A 60 1.86 -32.47 4.10
N ARG A 61 3.03 -32.80 4.64
CA ARG A 61 3.33 -34.16 5.10
C ARG A 61 2.34 -34.61 6.17
N ARG A 62 2.06 -33.77 7.16
CA ARG A 62 1.09 -34.06 8.24
C ARG A 62 -0.31 -34.33 7.67
N ARG A 63 -0.75 -33.50 6.73
CA ARG A 63 -2.07 -33.61 6.11
C ARG A 63 -2.20 -34.87 5.25
N LEU A 64 -1.23 -35.17 4.40
CA LEU A 64 -1.21 -36.38 3.58
C LEU A 64 -1.24 -37.65 4.45
N LEU A 65 -0.42 -37.70 5.52
CA LEU A 65 -0.46 -38.80 6.50
C LEU A 65 -1.83 -38.94 7.16
N ALA A 66 -2.42 -37.83 7.60
CA ALA A 66 -3.74 -37.84 8.22
C ALA A 66 -4.85 -38.32 7.26
N LEU A 67 -4.66 -38.17 5.95
CA LEU A 67 -5.57 -38.69 4.92
C LEU A 67 -5.29 -40.15 4.53
N GLY A 68 -4.19 -40.75 5.01
CA GLY A 68 -3.84 -42.15 4.77
C GLY A 68 -2.74 -42.38 3.72
N ALA A 69 -1.93 -41.37 3.39
CA ALA A 69 -0.79 -41.56 2.48
C ALA A 69 0.29 -42.44 3.12
N ASN A 70 0.79 -43.42 2.37
CA ASN A 70 1.87 -44.30 2.85
C ASN A 70 3.23 -43.58 2.82
N ASN A 71 3.53 -42.90 1.70
CA ASN A 71 4.80 -42.21 1.45
C ASN A 71 4.55 -40.74 1.09
N PRO A 72 4.12 -39.90 2.04
CA PRO A 72 3.76 -38.50 1.78
C PRO A 72 4.90 -37.67 1.18
N THR A 73 6.16 -38.01 1.45
CA THR A 73 7.33 -37.27 0.95
C THR A 73 7.47 -37.37 -0.57
N GLU A 74 7.14 -38.52 -1.17
CA GLU A 74 7.21 -38.73 -2.63
C GLU A 74 6.18 -37.86 -3.39
N GLN A 75 5.16 -37.36 -2.70
CA GLN A 75 4.08 -36.54 -3.24
C GLN A 75 4.33 -35.04 -3.09
N ILE A 76 5.39 -34.66 -2.37
CA ILE A 76 5.72 -33.27 -2.08
C ILE A 76 6.90 -32.84 -2.96
N TYR A 77 6.70 -31.73 -3.64
CA TYR A 77 7.64 -31.11 -4.55
C TYR A 77 7.93 -29.69 -4.10
N GLY A 78 9.13 -29.22 -4.41
CA GLY A 78 9.44 -27.82 -4.17
C GLY A 78 10.74 -27.33 -4.77
N CYS A 79 10.95 -26.03 -4.71
CA CYS A 79 12.21 -25.44 -5.10
C CYS A 79 12.55 -24.25 -4.21
N ASP A 80 13.84 -23.99 -4.06
CA ASP A 80 14.33 -22.78 -3.43
C ASP A 80 15.67 -22.38 -4.06
N ILE A 81 15.98 -21.08 -4.01
CA ILE A 81 17.27 -20.55 -4.45
C ILE A 81 18.30 -20.54 -3.32
N ASP A 82 17.86 -20.61 -2.07
CA ASP A 82 18.71 -20.52 -0.90
C ASP A 82 19.29 -21.89 -0.50
N ASP A 83 20.62 -21.96 -0.37
CA ASP A 83 21.33 -23.12 0.16
C ASP A 83 20.88 -23.45 1.59
N GLY A 84 20.52 -22.42 2.37
CA GLY A 84 20.00 -22.56 3.72
C GLY A 84 18.71 -23.37 3.77
N ALA A 85 17.82 -23.18 2.80
CA ALA A 85 16.55 -23.90 2.70
C ALA A 85 16.76 -25.42 2.57
N PHE A 86 17.76 -25.86 1.80
CA PHE A 86 18.07 -27.29 1.64
C PHE A 86 18.64 -27.93 2.91
N LYS A 87 19.31 -27.16 3.76
CA LYS A 87 19.71 -27.63 5.11
C LYS A 87 18.47 -27.88 5.97
N PHE A 88 17.54 -26.93 6.00
CA PHE A 88 16.28 -27.09 6.72
C PHE A 88 15.44 -28.26 6.18
N LEU A 89 15.43 -28.45 4.86
CA LEU A 89 14.76 -29.57 4.21
C LEU A 89 15.30 -30.91 4.73
N ALA A 90 16.63 -31.04 4.81
CA ALA A 90 17.28 -32.25 5.30
C ALA A 90 16.99 -32.54 6.78
N GLU A 91 16.97 -31.51 7.62
CA GLU A 91 16.58 -31.63 9.03
C GLU A 91 15.09 -31.99 9.19
N THR A 92 14.23 -31.49 8.31
CA THR A 92 12.77 -31.59 8.42
C THR A 92 12.20 -32.90 7.89
N LEU A 93 12.68 -33.34 6.72
CA LEU A 93 12.22 -34.56 6.05
C LEU A 93 13.10 -35.78 6.33
N GLY A 94 14.27 -35.58 6.96
CA GLY A 94 15.24 -36.62 7.29
C GLY A 94 16.20 -36.94 6.13
N PRO A 95 17.35 -37.56 6.42
CA PRO A 95 18.28 -38.01 5.38
C PRO A 95 17.72 -39.24 4.63
N GLY A 96 17.59 -39.15 3.30
CA GLY A 96 17.05 -40.21 2.44
C GLY A 96 17.16 -39.88 0.95
N LYS A 97 16.97 -40.87 0.06
CA LYS A 97 17.27 -40.82 -1.39
C LYS A 97 16.41 -39.89 -2.27
N GLU A 98 15.56 -39.02 -1.73
CA GLU A 98 14.44 -38.41 -2.49
C GLU A 98 14.38 -36.87 -2.44
N TYR A 99 15.53 -36.21 -2.62
CA TYR A 99 15.50 -34.79 -3.02
C TYR A 99 15.28 -34.59 -4.53
N SER A 100 14.97 -35.65 -5.31
CA SER A 100 14.69 -35.50 -6.75
C SER A 100 13.46 -34.63 -7.03
N ASN A 101 12.52 -34.56 -6.09
CA ASN A 101 11.34 -33.69 -6.16
C ASN A 101 11.67 -32.23 -5.76
N PHE A 102 12.87 -31.98 -5.23
CA PHE A 102 13.31 -30.70 -4.73
C PHE A 102 14.43 -30.09 -5.59
N LEU A 103 14.16 -28.94 -6.19
CA LEU A 103 15.08 -28.29 -7.14
C LEU A 103 15.76 -27.08 -6.51
N HIS A 104 17.09 -27.06 -6.50
CA HIS A 104 17.87 -25.88 -6.12
C HIS A 104 17.98 -24.93 -7.32
N LYS A 105 16.92 -24.17 -7.57
CA LYS A 105 16.74 -23.34 -8.78
C LYS A 105 15.78 -22.19 -8.51
N ASP A 106 15.89 -21.12 -9.32
CA ASP A 106 14.89 -20.06 -9.35
C ASP A 106 13.57 -20.61 -9.90
N PHE A 107 12.51 -20.56 -9.09
CA PHE A 107 11.18 -21.05 -9.49
C PHE A 107 10.70 -20.46 -10.82
N LEU A 108 11.01 -19.19 -11.07
CA LEU A 108 10.56 -18.48 -12.27
C LEU A 108 11.30 -18.93 -13.54
N GLU A 109 12.36 -19.72 -13.39
CA GLU A 109 13.09 -20.38 -14.48
C GLU A 109 12.64 -21.83 -14.71
N ILE A 110 11.88 -22.41 -13.78
CA ILE A 110 11.26 -23.74 -13.93
C ILE A 110 10.06 -23.64 -14.87
N ARG A 111 9.81 -24.67 -15.69
CA ARG A 111 8.65 -24.76 -16.58
C ARG A 111 7.81 -25.99 -16.22
N ALA A 112 6.49 -25.79 -16.14
CA ALA A 112 5.56 -26.88 -15.89
C ALA A 112 5.73 -27.98 -16.94
N GLN A 113 5.68 -29.24 -16.51
CA GLN A 113 5.85 -30.43 -17.36
C GLN A 113 7.23 -30.58 -18.02
N ASN A 114 8.22 -29.75 -17.66
CA ASN A 114 9.61 -29.90 -18.11
C ASN A 114 10.48 -30.47 -16.99
N GLU A 115 10.80 -29.69 -15.96
CA GLU A 115 11.60 -30.18 -14.83
C GLU A 115 10.82 -31.17 -13.93
N TRP A 116 9.51 -30.98 -13.83
CA TRP A 116 8.61 -31.95 -13.20
C TRP A 116 7.60 -32.44 -14.24
N PRO A 117 7.48 -33.75 -14.49
CA PRO A 117 6.62 -34.30 -15.54
C PRO A 117 5.13 -34.36 -15.15
N VAL A 118 4.71 -33.60 -14.14
CA VAL A 118 3.37 -33.63 -13.54
C VAL A 118 2.81 -32.23 -13.35
N LEU A 119 1.49 -32.15 -13.23
CA LEU A 119 0.79 -31.01 -12.63
C LEU A 119 0.35 -31.40 -11.22
N PHE A 120 0.14 -30.40 -10.37
CA PHE A 120 -0.12 -30.59 -8.95
C PHE A 120 -1.57 -30.35 -8.59
N ASP A 121 -2.12 -31.21 -7.74
CA ASP A 121 -3.48 -31.07 -7.21
C ASP A 121 -3.59 -29.90 -6.23
N ALA A 122 -2.50 -29.60 -5.52
CA ALA A 122 -2.41 -28.46 -4.61
C ALA A 122 -1.08 -27.70 -4.78
N THR A 123 -1.17 -26.37 -4.83
CA THR A 123 0.00 -25.50 -4.61
C THR A 123 -0.19 -24.69 -3.34
N VAL A 124 0.83 -24.65 -2.50
CA VAL A 124 0.81 -23.90 -1.24
C VAL A 124 2.08 -23.07 -1.10
N GLY A 125 2.04 -21.98 -0.35
CA GLY A 125 3.29 -21.26 -0.04
C GLY A 125 3.13 -19.83 0.44
N ASN A 126 4.29 -19.27 0.80
CA ASN A 126 4.48 -17.85 1.11
C ASN A 126 5.60 -17.30 0.22
N PRO A 127 5.29 -16.64 -0.90
CA PRO A 127 6.31 -16.18 -1.84
C PRO A 127 7.18 -15.05 -1.27
N PRO A 128 8.34 -14.76 -1.88
CA PRO A 128 9.22 -13.68 -1.44
C PRO A 128 8.64 -12.28 -1.69
N TYR A 129 8.65 -11.41 -0.66
CA TYR A 129 8.08 -10.05 -0.72
C TYR A 129 9.11 -8.99 -1.14
N ILE A 130 9.74 -9.20 -2.30
CA ILE A 130 10.80 -8.32 -2.80
C ILE A 130 10.19 -7.23 -3.71
N PRO A 131 10.45 -5.92 -3.46
CA PRO A 131 10.02 -4.86 -4.37
C PRO A 131 10.70 -4.95 -5.73
N TYR A 132 9.99 -4.63 -6.81
CA TYR A 132 10.52 -4.65 -8.19
C TYR A 132 11.89 -3.96 -8.35
N GLN A 133 12.08 -2.84 -7.64
CA GLN A 133 13.28 -2.00 -7.70
C GLN A 133 14.53 -2.68 -7.13
N ALA A 134 14.36 -3.71 -6.30
CA ALA A 134 15.46 -4.51 -5.75
C ALA A 134 15.85 -5.70 -6.66
N ILE A 135 15.03 -6.03 -7.67
CA ILE A 135 15.31 -7.10 -8.64
C ILE A 135 16.35 -6.61 -9.65
N SER A 136 17.32 -7.44 -10.05
CA SER A 136 18.35 -7.07 -11.03
C SER A 136 17.77 -6.80 -12.43
N GLY A 137 18.45 -5.96 -13.23
CA GLY A 137 17.96 -5.48 -14.53
C GLY A 137 17.70 -6.59 -15.57
N SER A 138 18.53 -7.62 -15.62
CA SER A 138 18.36 -8.76 -16.54
C SER A 138 17.16 -9.62 -16.18
N LYS A 139 16.96 -9.94 -14.89
CA LYS A 139 15.80 -10.70 -14.42
C LYS A 139 14.48 -9.97 -14.71
N ARG A 140 14.44 -8.64 -14.57
CA ARG A 140 13.23 -7.83 -14.81
C ARG A 140 12.61 -8.03 -16.20
N LYS A 141 13.43 -8.09 -17.26
CA LYS A 141 12.94 -8.22 -18.63
C LYS A 141 12.24 -9.57 -18.84
N ASN A 142 12.87 -10.65 -18.40
CA ASN A 142 12.33 -12.00 -18.47
C ASN A 142 11.00 -12.14 -17.69
N LEU A 143 10.89 -11.50 -16.52
CA LEU A 143 9.67 -11.52 -15.71
C LEU A 143 8.47 -10.87 -16.40
N ILE A 144 8.69 -9.78 -17.14
CA ILE A 144 7.64 -9.10 -17.90
C ILE A 144 7.24 -9.95 -19.11
N GLU A 145 8.21 -10.51 -19.83
CA GLU A 145 7.98 -11.35 -21.00
C GLU A 145 7.19 -12.62 -20.63
N ASN A 146 7.57 -13.32 -19.55
CA ASN A 146 6.86 -14.49 -19.07
C ASN A 146 5.41 -14.17 -18.65
N ALA A 147 5.18 -13.05 -17.95
CA ALA A 147 3.84 -12.62 -17.57
C ALA A 147 2.98 -12.32 -18.81
N SER A 148 3.58 -11.65 -19.81
CA SER A 148 2.90 -11.26 -21.05
C SER A 148 2.55 -12.47 -21.92
N ALA A 149 3.42 -13.48 -21.97
CA ALA A 149 3.20 -14.73 -22.72
C ALA A 149 1.96 -15.52 -22.27
N ILE A 150 1.56 -15.36 -21.01
CA ILE A 150 0.39 -16.04 -20.42
C ILE A 150 -0.77 -15.02 -20.23
N GLY A 151 -0.69 -13.86 -20.89
CA GLY A 151 -1.79 -12.90 -21.03
C GLY A 151 -1.96 -11.90 -19.87
N VAL A 152 -0.97 -11.73 -19.00
CA VAL A 152 -1.02 -10.78 -17.88
C VAL A 152 0.02 -9.68 -18.02
N SER A 153 -0.47 -8.43 -18.08
CA SER A 153 0.39 -7.26 -18.05
C SER A 153 0.74 -6.89 -16.61
N LEU A 154 1.95 -7.27 -16.17
CA LEU A 154 2.55 -6.80 -14.93
C LEU A 154 3.48 -5.62 -15.23
N GLY A 155 3.12 -4.42 -14.77
CA GLY A 155 3.95 -3.23 -14.95
C GLY A 155 5.24 -3.30 -14.11
N GLY A 156 6.26 -2.51 -14.47
CA GLY A 156 7.58 -2.47 -13.80
C GLY A 156 7.61 -1.92 -12.36
N LYS A 157 6.56 -2.17 -11.58
CA LYS A 157 6.42 -1.94 -10.15
C LYS A 157 5.88 -3.17 -9.41
N SER A 158 5.64 -4.30 -10.09
CA SER A 158 5.16 -5.55 -9.50
C SER A 158 6.19 -6.16 -8.56
N SER A 159 5.78 -6.47 -7.33
CA SER A 159 6.65 -7.21 -6.40
C SER A 159 6.82 -8.66 -6.87
N LEU A 160 7.91 -9.31 -6.46
CA LEU A 160 8.26 -10.66 -6.88
C LEU A 160 7.15 -11.69 -6.59
N TRP A 161 6.43 -11.54 -5.47
CA TRP A 161 5.30 -12.41 -5.13
C TRP A 161 4.25 -12.50 -6.25
N ALA A 162 4.04 -11.42 -7.00
CA ALA A 162 3.07 -11.38 -8.10
C ALA A 162 3.46 -12.32 -9.23
N HIS A 163 4.75 -12.38 -9.55
CA HIS A 163 5.28 -13.27 -10.57
C HIS A 163 5.27 -14.73 -10.10
N PHE A 164 5.60 -14.99 -8.84
CA PHE A 164 5.51 -16.33 -8.23
C PHE A 164 4.09 -16.88 -8.28
N LEU A 165 3.12 -16.10 -7.79
CA LEU A 165 1.72 -16.52 -7.76
C LEU A 165 1.20 -16.83 -9.16
N PHE A 166 1.49 -15.95 -10.12
CA PHE A 166 1.10 -16.14 -11.51
C PHE A 166 1.73 -17.39 -12.13
N HIS A 167 3.03 -17.57 -11.94
CA HIS A 167 3.77 -18.71 -12.45
C HIS A 167 3.23 -20.02 -11.87
N ALA A 168 2.93 -20.04 -10.57
CA ALA A 168 2.37 -21.20 -9.88
C ALA A 168 1.04 -21.69 -10.47
N VAL A 169 0.19 -20.80 -11.01
CA VAL A 169 -1.07 -21.19 -11.67
C VAL A 169 -0.84 -22.13 -12.87
N SER A 170 0.32 -22.05 -13.52
CA SER A 170 0.69 -22.92 -14.65
C SER A 170 1.03 -24.37 -14.23
N PHE A 171 1.31 -24.59 -12.94
CA PHE A 171 1.63 -25.89 -12.38
C PHE A 171 0.42 -26.61 -11.77
N VAL A 172 -0.73 -25.92 -11.66
CA VAL A 172 -1.94 -26.49 -11.05
C VAL A 172 -2.67 -27.37 -12.06
N ALA A 173 -2.97 -28.60 -11.66
CA ALA A 173 -3.76 -29.56 -12.45
C ALA A 173 -5.21 -29.07 -12.63
N PRO A 174 -5.93 -29.53 -13.67
CA PRO A 174 -7.38 -29.29 -13.77
C PRO A 174 -8.10 -29.69 -12.48
N ASN A 175 -9.05 -28.86 -12.04
CA ASN A 175 -9.73 -28.97 -10.75
C ASN A 175 -8.88 -28.78 -9.48
N GLY A 176 -7.56 -28.56 -9.61
CA GLY A 176 -6.65 -28.35 -8.49
C GLY A 176 -6.92 -27.08 -7.68
N ARG A 177 -6.21 -26.97 -6.55
CA ARG A 177 -6.36 -25.91 -5.55
C ARG A 177 -5.06 -25.12 -5.32
N MET A 178 -5.20 -23.88 -4.86
CA MET A 178 -4.08 -23.04 -4.40
C MET A 178 -4.40 -22.41 -3.05
N ALA A 179 -3.46 -22.46 -2.10
CA ALA A 179 -3.56 -21.74 -0.83
C ALA A 179 -2.27 -20.96 -0.52
N TRP A 180 -2.35 -19.63 -0.53
CA TRP A 180 -1.18 -18.75 -0.52
C TRP A 180 -1.28 -17.68 0.56
N VAL A 181 -0.14 -17.36 1.17
CA VAL A 181 0.01 -16.21 2.08
C VAL A 181 0.62 -15.05 1.30
N LEU A 182 -0.13 -13.97 1.10
CA LEU A 182 0.25 -12.83 0.27
C LEU A 182 0.30 -11.53 1.10
N PRO A 183 1.04 -10.50 0.65
CA PRO A 183 1.03 -9.21 1.32
C PRO A 183 -0.24 -8.41 0.98
N GLY A 184 -0.58 -7.42 1.82
CA GLY A 184 -1.71 -6.50 1.59
C GLY A 184 -1.68 -5.78 0.24
N SER A 185 -0.48 -5.63 -0.36
CA SER A 185 -0.34 -5.13 -1.72
C SER A 185 -1.09 -5.96 -2.79
N PHE A 186 -1.41 -7.24 -2.54
CA PHE A 186 -2.28 -8.04 -3.41
C PHE A 186 -3.67 -7.43 -3.55
N LEU A 187 -4.14 -6.73 -2.52
CA LEU A 187 -5.44 -6.09 -2.58
C LEU A 187 -5.34 -4.62 -3.04
N GLN A 188 -4.31 -3.90 -2.60
CA GLN A 188 -4.22 -2.43 -2.76
C GLN A 188 -3.46 -1.97 -4.02
N ALA A 189 -2.50 -2.77 -4.52
CA ALA A 189 -1.64 -2.33 -5.60
C ALA A 189 -2.35 -2.33 -6.96
N ASP A 190 -2.07 -1.32 -7.79
CA ASP A 190 -2.67 -1.19 -9.12
C ASP A 190 -2.42 -2.42 -10.01
N TYR A 191 -1.20 -2.99 -9.95
CA TYR A 191 -0.84 -4.17 -10.75
C TYR A 191 -1.62 -5.42 -10.33
N ALA A 192 -2.08 -5.48 -9.07
CA ALA A 192 -2.76 -6.65 -8.54
C ALA A 192 -4.20 -6.79 -9.06
N VAL A 193 -4.78 -5.72 -9.63
CA VAL A 193 -6.08 -5.78 -10.33
C VAL A 193 -6.04 -6.82 -11.45
N ASN A 194 -4.97 -6.82 -12.25
CA ASN A 194 -4.81 -7.78 -13.36
C ASN A 194 -4.61 -9.21 -12.85
N ILE A 195 -3.96 -9.37 -11.69
CA ILE A 195 -3.75 -10.68 -11.06
C ILE A 195 -5.09 -11.25 -10.58
N ARG A 196 -5.90 -10.45 -9.90
CA ARG A 196 -7.24 -10.87 -9.45
C ARG A 196 -8.13 -11.25 -10.63
N ALA A 197 -8.12 -10.44 -11.69
CA ALA A 197 -8.85 -10.75 -12.92
C ALA A 197 -8.37 -12.03 -13.59
N PHE A 198 -7.06 -12.32 -13.56
CA PHE A 198 -6.50 -13.56 -14.06
C PHE A 198 -6.92 -14.78 -13.22
N LEU A 199 -6.86 -14.68 -11.90
CA LEU A 199 -7.29 -15.75 -10.99
C LEU A 199 -8.78 -16.09 -11.18
N SER A 200 -9.64 -15.07 -11.32
CA SER A 200 -11.07 -15.25 -11.65
C SER A 200 -11.34 -16.01 -12.94
N LYS A 201 -10.45 -15.91 -13.92
CA LYS A 201 -10.57 -16.66 -15.19
C LYS A 201 -10.01 -18.07 -15.08
N SER A 202 -9.06 -18.27 -14.17
CA SER A 202 -8.28 -19.51 -14.05
C SER A 202 -8.87 -20.52 -13.06
N PHE A 203 -9.77 -20.08 -12.16
CA PHE A 203 -10.37 -20.91 -11.13
C PHE A 203 -11.89 -20.73 -11.09
N SER A 204 -12.60 -21.77 -10.65
CA SER A 204 -14.05 -21.71 -10.49
C SER A 204 -14.46 -20.90 -9.27
N ASP A 205 -13.72 -20.92 -8.16
CA ASP A 205 -14.00 -20.06 -7.01
C ASP A 205 -12.69 -19.57 -6.37
N VAL A 206 -12.69 -18.31 -5.95
CA VAL A 206 -11.53 -17.63 -5.37
C VAL A 206 -12.00 -16.86 -4.14
N LEU A 207 -11.39 -17.12 -2.99
CA LEU A 207 -11.60 -16.42 -1.74
C LEU A 207 -10.31 -15.70 -1.31
N CYS A 208 -10.45 -14.44 -0.95
CA CYS A 208 -9.40 -13.62 -0.38
C CYS A 208 -9.80 -13.26 1.06
N VAL A 209 -9.00 -13.65 2.05
CA VAL A 209 -9.24 -13.30 3.46
C VAL A 209 -8.17 -12.33 3.92
N LEU A 210 -8.56 -11.11 4.30
CA LEU A 210 -7.66 -10.15 4.94
C LEU A 210 -7.53 -10.48 6.42
N MET A 211 -6.30 -10.74 6.85
CA MET A 211 -6.00 -11.02 8.26
C MET A 211 -5.66 -9.71 8.99
N HIS A 212 -6.41 -9.40 10.06
CA HIS A 212 -6.07 -8.28 10.94
C HIS A 212 -4.97 -8.64 11.95
N GLN A 213 -4.83 -9.92 12.32
CA GLN A 213 -3.68 -10.41 13.07
C GLN A 213 -2.39 -10.24 12.26
N ARG A 214 -1.33 -9.76 12.94
CA ARG A 214 -0.03 -9.47 12.30
C ARG A 214 0.95 -10.59 12.59
N PHE A 215 0.96 -11.60 11.72
CA PHE A 215 1.76 -12.82 11.88
C PHE A 215 3.28 -12.59 11.85
N PHE A 216 3.75 -11.55 11.16
CA PHE A 216 5.18 -11.33 10.91
C PHE A 216 5.79 -10.18 11.72
N LYS A 217 5.11 -9.71 12.79
CA LYS A 217 5.64 -8.64 13.67
C LYS A 217 6.97 -9.02 14.31
N ALA A 218 7.10 -10.27 14.76
CA ALA A 218 8.33 -10.79 15.36
C ALA A 218 9.50 -10.83 14.36
N GLU A 219 9.20 -10.78 13.06
CA GLU A 219 10.18 -10.76 11.96
C GLU A 219 10.46 -9.33 11.46
N GLY A 220 9.91 -8.31 12.13
CA GLY A 220 10.22 -6.90 11.90
C GLY A 220 9.37 -6.22 10.82
N THR A 221 8.22 -6.79 10.44
CA THR A 221 7.29 -6.17 9.49
C THR A 221 5.88 -6.00 10.05
N GLU A 222 5.22 -4.90 9.70
CA GLU A 222 3.81 -4.63 10.03
C GLU A 222 2.88 -4.82 8.81
N GLU A 223 3.37 -5.48 7.76
CA GLU A 223 2.63 -5.72 6.52
C GLU A 223 1.31 -6.46 6.79
N GLU A 224 0.25 -6.06 6.08
CA GLU A 224 -1.01 -6.79 6.06
C GLU A 224 -0.82 -8.17 5.44
N THR A 225 -1.48 -9.19 5.99
CA THR A 225 -1.43 -10.56 5.48
C THR A 225 -2.77 -10.88 4.81
N VAL A 226 -2.71 -11.43 3.61
CA VAL A 226 -3.87 -11.87 2.84
C VAL A 226 -3.74 -13.36 2.59
N VAL A 227 -4.72 -14.12 3.02
CA VAL A 227 -4.86 -15.53 2.64
C VAL A 227 -5.61 -15.58 1.31
N LEU A 228 -5.01 -16.19 0.30
CA LEU A 228 -5.65 -16.45 -0.99
C LEU A 228 -5.94 -17.93 -1.12
N LEU A 229 -7.21 -18.28 -1.32
CA LEU A 229 -7.68 -19.63 -1.60
C LEU A 229 -8.33 -19.66 -2.98
N ALA A 230 -7.93 -20.59 -3.84
CA ALA A 230 -8.53 -20.78 -5.16
C ALA A 230 -8.76 -22.27 -5.43
N LYS A 231 -9.95 -22.64 -5.93
CA LYS A 231 -10.31 -24.03 -6.22
C LYS A 231 -10.92 -24.19 -7.60
N GLY A 232 -10.83 -25.41 -8.14
CA GLY A 232 -11.44 -25.76 -9.41
C GLY A 232 -10.74 -25.10 -10.59
N ARG A 233 -9.41 -25.30 -10.72
CA ARG A 233 -8.62 -24.80 -11.86
C ARG A 233 -9.30 -25.17 -13.18
N CYS A 234 -9.57 -24.17 -14.01
CA CYS A 234 -10.23 -24.32 -15.30
C CYS A 234 -9.67 -23.33 -16.34
N ASN A 235 -9.84 -23.62 -17.63
CA ASN A 235 -9.27 -22.79 -18.70
C ASN A 235 -10.14 -21.58 -19.06
N THR A 236 -11.42 -21.58 -18.68
CA THR A 236 -12.36 -20.49 -18.90
C THR A 236 -13.46 -20.53 -17.83
N SER A 237 -13.39 -19.63 -16.85
CA SER A 237 -14.51 -19.35 -15.94
C SER A 237 -15.26 -18.10 -16.43
N PRO A 238 -16.56 -18.17 -16.79
CA PRO A 238 -17.29 -17.06 -17.39
C PRO A 238 -17.78 -16.02 -16.37
N GLN A 239 -16.90 -15.54 -15.48
CA GLN A 239 -17.08 -14.41 -14.54
C GLN A 239 -17.45 -14.74 -13.08
N ASN A 240 -16.66 -15.58 -12.38
CA ASN A 240 -16.69 -15.55 -10.92
C ASN A 240 -15.79 -14.45 -10.37
N ILE A 241 -16.41 -13.46 -9.73
CA ILE A 241 -15.72 -12.37 -9.02
C ILE A 241 -15.12 -12.97 -7.75
N PRO A 242 -13.83 -12.72 -7.42
CA PRO A 242 -13.24 -13.25 -6.21
C PRO A 242 -14.03 -12.74 -5.01
N LYS A 243 -14.21 -13.57 -4.00
CA LYS A 243 -14.88 -13.20 -2.76
C LYS A 243 -13.86 -12.62 -1.79
N PHE A 244 -14.31 -11.72 -0.92
CA PHE A 244 -13.51 -11.07 0.09
C PHE A 244 -14.16 -11.19 1.47
N ILE A 245 -13.36 -11.56 2.46
CA ILE A 245 -13.76 -11.66 3.87
C ILE A 245 -12.63 -11.05 4.73
N ASP A 246 -13.00 -10.44 5.85
CA ASP A 246 -12.07 -10.03 6.90
C ASP A 246 -12.06 -11.09 8.01
N ALA A 247 -10.89 -11.41 8.56
CA ALA A 247 -10.75 -12.28 9.73
C ALA A 247 -9.77 -11.65 10.74
N TYR A 248 -10.17 -11.62 12.02
CA TYR A 248 -9.37 -11.01 13.08
C TYR A 248 -8.25 -11.93 13.56
N ASP A 249 -8.49 -13.23 13.61
CA ASP A 249 -7.55 -14.25 14.07
C ASP A 249 -7.69 -15.56 13.27
N LEU A 250 -6.89 -16.57 13.63
CA LEU A 250 -6.91 -17.87 12.97
C LEU A 250 -8.21 -18.66 13.17
N GLY A 251 -8.94 -18.42 14.27
CA GLY A 251 -10.24 -19.06 14.51
C GLY A 251 -11.30 -18.53 13.56
N GLU A 252 -11.38 -17.20 13.41
CA GLU A 252 -12.25 -16.57 12.42
C GLU A 252 -11.88 -16.95 10.98
N LEU A 253 -10.59 -17.11 10.68
CA LEU A 253 -10.14 -17.61 9.37
C LEU A 253 -10.70 -19.00 9.10
N GLN A 254 -10.61 -19.93 10.05
CA GLN A 254 -11.15 -21.29 9.90
C GLN A 254 -12.67 -21.28 9.68
N CYS A 255 -13.41 -20.48 10.46
CA CYS A 255 -14.85 -20.30 10.28
C CYS A 255 -15.16 -19.76 8.87
N ALA A 256 -14.48 -18.70 8.43
CA ALA A 256 -14.68 -18.11 7.11
C ALA A 256 -14.42 -19.11 5.96
N ILE A 257 -13.37 -19.93 6.09
CA ILE A 257 -13.06 -20.99 5.11
C ILE A 257 -14.16 -22.04 5.10
N SER A 258 -14.61 -22.51 6.27
CA SER A 258 -15.67 -23.50 6.40
C SER A 258 -16.98 -23.01 5.80
N ASP A 259 -17.40 -21.79 6.13
CA ASP A 259 -18.65 -21.20 5.64
C ASP A 259 -18.62 -20.95 4.13
N TRP A 260 -17.46 -20.60 3.58
CA TRP A 260 -17.28 -20.46 2.14
C TRP A 260 -17.31 -21.83 1.43
N GLU A 261 -16.70 -22.87 2.01
CA GLU A 261 -16.69 -24.21 1.44
C GLU A 261 -18.10 -24.84 1.44
N SER A 262 -18.89 -24.60 2.50
CA SER A 262 -20.28 -25.07 2.60
C SER A 262 -21.27 -24.25 1.76
N GLY A 263 -20.87 -23.07 1.27
CA GLY A 263 -21.74 -22.12 0.61
C GLY A 263 -22.65 -21.32 1.55
N SER A 264 -22.45 -21.44 2.87
CA SER A 264 -23.21 -20.72 3.90
C SER A 264 -22.86 -19.22 3.95
N ALA A 265 -21.63 -18.84 3.61
CA ALA A 265 -21.22 -17.45 3.51
C ALA A 265 -21.01 -17.00 2.06
N VAL A 266 -21.66 -15.90 1.70
CA VAL A 266 -21.36 -15.15 0.49
C VAL A 266 -20.40 -14.03 0.90
N GLY A 267 -19.08 -14.27 0.78
CA GLY A 267 -18.09 -13.21 0.89
C GLY A 267 -18.40 -12.06 -0.08
N ARG A 268 -17.89 -10.85 0.21
CA ARG A 268 -18.18 -9.67 -0.63
C ARG A 268 -17.47 -9.79 -1.98
N PRO A 269 -18.09 -9.41 -3.11
CA PRO A 269 -17.39 -9.37 -4.38
C PRO A 269 -16.17 -8.42 -4.31
N LEU A 270 -14.98 -8.92 -4.60
CA LEU A 270 -13.72 -8.17 -4.62
C LEU A 270 -13.62 -7.35 -5.92
N VAL A 271 -14.44 -6.29 -5.98
CA VAL A 271 -14.44 -5.32 -7.09
C VAL A 271 -13.70 -4.05 -6.63
N GLY A 272 -12.60 -3.71 -7.31
CA GLY A 272 -11.78 -2.55 -6.94
C GLY A 272 -10.80 -2.82 -5.78
N ARG A 273 -10.53 -1.82 -4.94
CA ARG A 273 -9.59 -1.86 -3.81
C ARG A 273 -10.32 -2.13 -2.47
N PRO A 274 -9.71 -2.78 -1.45
CA PRO A 274 -10.35 -3.14 -0.18
C PRO A 274 -10.97 -2.03 0.62
N SER A 275 -10.54 -0.79 0.42
CA SER A 275 -11.18 0.33 1.07
C SER A 275 -12.64 0.48 0.69
N LEU A 276 -13.02 0.04 -0.52
CA LEU A 276 -14.42 -0.15 -0.94
C LEU A 276 -15.11 -1.26 -0.16
N LEU A 277 -14.38 -2.30 0.24
CA LEU A 277 -14.90 -3.46 0.94
C LEU A 277 -15.12 -3.20 2.43
N SER A 278 -14.38 -2.27 3.04
CA SER A 278 -14.63 -1.84 4.43
C SER A 278 -15.95 -1.06 4.59
N VAL A 279 -16.47 -0.50 3.50
CA VAL A 279 -17.75 0.20 3.44
C VAL A 279 -18.85 -0.84 3.17
N GLY A 280 -19.89 -0.89 4.00
CA GLY A 280 -20.99 -1.84 3.80
C GLY A 280 -21.72 -1.61 2.47
N GLN A 281 -22.31 -2.66 1.87
CA GLN A 281 -22.92 -2.59 0.53
C GLN A 281 -23.93 -1.44 0.38
N ASN A 282 -24.80 -1.23 1.36
CA ASN A 282 -25.78 -0.13 1.35
C ASN A 282 -25.13 1.25 1.23
N VAL A 283 -23.99 1.45 1.91
CA VAL A 283 -23.26 2.72 1.87
C VAL A 283 -22.55 2.87 0.52
N PHE A 284 -21.98 1.79 -0.01
CA PHE A 284 -21.39 1.79 -1.34
C PHE A 284 -22.43 2.13 -2.42
N ASP A 285 -23.62 1.54 -2.35
CA ASP A 285 -24.71 1.82 -3.31
C ASP A 285 -25.13 3.30 -3.26
N VAL A 286 -25.20 3.88 -2.07
CA VAL A 286 -25.50 5.31 -1.90
C VAL A 286 -24.36 6.18 -2.42
N TYR A 287 -23.12 5.85 -2.09
CA TYR A 287 -21.94 6.54 -2.63
C TYR A 287 -21.94 6.52 -4.17
N SER A 288 -22.19 5.36 -4.78
CA SER A 288 -22.26 5.21 -6.24
C SER A 288 -23.43 5.96 -6.88
N LYS A 289 -24.55 6.16 -6.15
CA LYS A 289 -25.64 7.04 -6.62
C LYS A 289 -25.19 8.49 -6.66
N ILE A 290 -24.50 8.96 -5.62
CA ILE A 290 -23.98 10.34 -5.55
C ILE A 290 -22.90 10.57 -6.62
N GLU A 291 -21.99 9.62 -6.80
CA GLU A 291 -20.95 9.67 -7.84
C GLU A 291 -21.53 9.90 -9.24
N LYS A 292 -22.73 9.35 -9.50
CA LYS A 292 -23.45 9.51 -10.78
C LYS A 292 -24.24 10.81 -10.89
N LEU A 293 -24.32 11.62 -9.83
CA LEU A 293 -24.90 12.95 -9.91
C LEU A 293 -23.97 13.88 -10.70
N GLY A 294 -24.55 14.77 -11.50
CA GLY A 294 -23.81 15.78 -12.28
C GLY A 294 -23.09 16.86 -11.46
N VAL A 295 -23.02 16.70 -10.13
CA VAL A 295 -22.34 17.60 -9.20
C VAL A 295 -20.99 17.06 -8.72
N CYS A 296 -20.62 15.83 -9.11
CA CYS A 296 -19.34 15.23 -8.73
C CYS A 296 -18.24 15.53 -9.75
N SER A 297 -17.01 15.75 -9.27
CA SER A 297 -15.82 15.94 -10.12
C SER A 297 -14.62 15.23 -9.51
N LYS A 298 -13.72 14.71 -10.36
CA LYS A 298 -12.42 14.20 -9.91
C LYS A 298 -11.51 15.38 -9.60
N LEU A 299 -10.71 15.32 -8.53
CA LEU A 299 -9.69 16.35 -8.28
C LEU A 299 -8.78 16.55 -9.50
N GLY A 300 -8.42 15.47 -10.20
CA GLY A 300 -7.61 15.51 -11.41
C GLY A 300 -8.25 16.22 -12.61
N SER A 301 -9.56 16.49 -12.61
CA SER A 301 -10.16 17.38 -13.64
C SER A 301 -10.04 18.86 -13.27
N LEU A 302 -9.80 19.17 -11.98
CA LEU A 302 -9.70 20.54 -11.46
C LEU A 302 -8.24 21.00 -11.29
N LEU A 303 -7.37 20.09 -10.85
CA LEU A 303 -5.98 20.38 -10.51
C LEU A 303 -5.03 19.23 -10.90
N ASP A 304 -3.79 19.58 -11.18
CA ASP A 304 -2.67 18.63 -11.30
C ASP A 304 -1.97 18.51 -9.94
N ILE A 305 -1.71 17.28 -9.50
CA ILE A 305 -0.93 17.01 -8.30
C ILE A 305 0.46 16.55 -8.71
N LYS A 306 1.48 17.17 -8.13
CA LYS A 306 2.89 16.88 -8.41
C LYS A 306 3.65 16.73 -7.10
N ILE A 307 4.76 16.00 -7.13
CA ILE A 307 5.64 15.90 -5.97
C ILE A 307 6.24 17.27 -5.62
N GLY A 308 6.42 17.56 -4.33
CA GLY A 308 7.18 18.70 -3.84
C GLY A 308 8.67 18.63 -4.21
N LEU A 309 9.40 19.69 -3.87
CA LEU A 309 10.82 19.80 -4.18
C LEU A 309 11.62 18.66 -3.55
N VAL A 310 12.30 17.89 -4.39
CA VAL A 310 13.25 16.87 -3.95
C VAL A 310 14.60 17.55 -3.81
N THR A 311 15.01 17.88 -2.59
CA THR A 311 16.28 18.60 -2.32
C THR A 311 17.50 17.70 -2.37
N GLY A 312 17.35 16.38 -2.25
CA GLY A 312 18.47 15.42 -2.16
C GLY A 312 19.01 15.28 -0.73
N ASP A 313 19.09 16.38 0.01
CA ASP A 313 19.35 16.40 1.45
C ASP A 313 18.52 17.50 2.13
N ASN A 314 17.39 17.11 2.72
CA ASN A 314 16.52 18.06 3.42
C ASN A 314 17.18 18.65 4.69
N LYS A 315 18.17 17.99 5.29
CA LYS A 315 18.86 18.53 6.47
C LYS A 315 19.80 19.66 6.08
N PHE A 316 20.43 19.55 4.92
CA PHE A 316 21.32 20.58 4.40
C PHE A 316 20.59 21.72 3.70
N PHE A 317 19.54 21.45 2.92
CA PHE A 317 18.89 22.51 2.13
C PHE A 317 17.72 23.19 2.83
N VAL A 318 17.09 22.57 3.84
CA VAL A 318 15.91 23.13 4.51
C VAL A 318 16.29 23.46 5.95
N ILE A 319 16.43 24.75 6.24
CA ILE A 319 17.01 25.28 7.47
C ILE A 319 16.03 26.18 8.23
N ASN A 320 16.30 26.39 9.51
CA ASN A 320 15.60 27.35 10.36
C ASN A 320 16.34 28.70 10.41
N GLN A 321 15.80 29.67 11.15
CA GLN A 321 16.35 31.02 11.23
C GLN A 321 17.72 31.03 11.94
N GLU A 322 17.92 30.19 12.95
CA GLU A 322 19.18 30.10 13.70
C GLU A 322 20.31 29.59 12.80
N ALA A 323 20.07 28.52 12.03
CA ALA A 323 21.04 27.97 11.09
C ALA A 323 21.34 28.96 9.95
N LYS A 324 20.34 29.70 9.46
CA LYS A 324 20.52 30.76 8.46
C LYS A 324 21.48 31.84 8.97
N SER A 325 21.26 32.33 10.19
CA SER A 325 22.10 33.34 10.83
C SER A 325 23.51 32.82 11.13
N ALA A 326 23.64 31.60 11.67
CA ALA A 326 24.93 30.99 12.00
C ALA A 326 25.81 30.75 10.75
N ALA A 327 25.18 30.42 9.62
CA ALA A 327 25.87 30.25 8.34
C ALA A 327 26.19 31.58 7.64
N GLY A 328 25.69 32.72 8.15
CA GLY A 328 25.86 34.03 7.52
C GLY A 328 25.18 34.13 6.15
N LEU A 329 24.04 33.45 5.97
CA LEU A 329 23.29 33.45 4.71
C LEU A 329 22.44 34.72 4.60
N ALA A 330 22.57 35.41 3.47
CA ALA A 330 21.77 36.60 3.17
C ALA A 330 20.31 36.21 2.85
N SER A 331 19.41 37.20 2.81
CA SER A 331 18.01 36.94 2.43
C SER A 331 17.86 36.44 0.99
N ASN A 332 18.79 36.77 0.08
CA ASN A 332 18.77 36.29 -1.30
C ASN A 332 19.36 34.87 -1.46
N ASP A 333 19.99 34.34 -0.41
CA ASP A 333 20.60 33.00 -0.39
C ASP A 333 19.57 31.91 -0.04
N VAL A 334 18.38 32.32 0.40
CA VAL A 334 17.30 31.43 0.80
C VAL A 334 15.96 31.88 0.22
N VAL A 335 15.05 30.93 0.04
CA VAL A 335 13.64 31.22 -0.28
C VAL A 335 12.73 30.59 0.78
N PRO A 336 11.61 31.23 1.15
CA PRO A 336 10.61 30.62 2.03
C PRO A 336 10.09 29.29 1.45
N VAL A 337 9.89 28.29 2.32
CA VAL A 337 9.39 26.97 1.92
C VAL A 337 8.55 26.35 3.04
N LEU A 338 7.45 25.69 2.67
CA LEU A 338 6.72 24.84 3.60
C LEU A 338 7.45 23.49 3.75
N SER A 339 8.08 23.28 4.91
CA SER A 339 8.93 22.11 5.14
C SER A 339 8.17 20.82 5.44
N ARG A 340 7.06 20.91 6.18
CA ARG A 340 6.19 19.77 6.56
C ARG A 340 4.73 20.18 6.58
N PHE A 341 3.85 19.27 6.19
CA PHE A 341 2.41 19.57 6.10
C PHE A 341 1.74 19.90 7.44
N LYS A 342 2.30 19.43 8.57
CA LYS A 342 1.76 19.71 9.92
C LYS A 342 1.66 21.22 10.25
N PHE A 343 2.41 22.06 9.55
CA PHE A 343 2.39 23.51 9.75
C PHE A 343 1.34 24.24 8.92
N ALA A 344 0.83 23.61 7.85
CA ALA A 344 -0.31 24.11 7.09
C ALA A 344 -1.61 23.69 7.79
N LYS A 345 -1.92 24.33 8.92
CA LYS A 345 -2.94 23.86 9.88
C LYS A 345 -4.38 24.03 9.37
N GLY A 346 -4.66 25.10 8.64
CA GLY A 346 -6.01 25.48 8.19
C GLY A 346 -6.34 25.09 6.75
N LEU A 347 -7.26 25.85 6.16
CA LEU A 347 -7.64 25.82 4.73
C LEU A 347 -6.74 26.72 3.88
N THR A 348 -6.05 27.68 4.49
CA THR A 348 -5.07 28.57 3.84
C THR A 348 -3.73 28.48 4.55
N PHE A 349 -2.67 28.83 3.84
CA PHE A 349 -1.33 29.04 4.39
C PHE A 349 -0.85 30.45 4.02
N ASP A 350 -0.67 31.29 5.02
CA ASP A 350 -0.37 32.72 4.87
C ASP A 350 0.91 33.14 5.63
N SER A 351 1.15 34.45 5.68
CA SER A 351 2.31 35.04 6.34
C SER A 351 2.33 34.77 7.84
N ASP A 352 1.18 34.75 8.50
CA ASP A 352 1.08 34.53 9.95
C ASP A 352 1.43 33.08 10.27
N ASP A 353 0.95 32.14 9.46
CA ASP A 353 1.34 30.72 9.56
C ASP A 353 2.86 30.51 9.41
N PHE A 354 3.46 31.20 8.43
CA PHE A 354 4.90 31.11 8.20
C PHE A 354 5.70 31.74 9.34
N ASN A 355 5.27 32.88 9.86
CA ASN A 355 5.91 33.55 10.99
C ASN A 355 5.80 32.70 12.27
N GLU A 356 4.66 32.05 12.51
CA GLU A 356 4.49 31.11 13.64
C GLU A 356 5.46 29.92 13.52
N LEU A 357 5.60 29.36 12.31
CA LEU A 357 6.55 28.29 12.03
C LEU A 357 7.99 28.72 12.34
N ILE A 358 8.41 29.88 11.86
CA ILE A 358 9.78 30.38 12.07
C ILE A 358 10.00 30.74 13.54
N GLY A 359 9.02 31.38 14.20
CA GLY A 359 9.09 31.73 15.62
C GLY A 359 9.21 30.51 16.56
N LYS A 360 8.80 29.32 16.10
CA LYS A 360 8.99 28.05 16.82
C LYS A 360 10.36 27.40 16.57
N GLY A 361 11.26 28.05 15.85
CA GLY A 361 12.59 27.52 15.50
C GLY A 361 12.54 26.39 14.46
N GLU A 362 11.39 26.21 13.80
CA GLU A 362 11.20 25.14 12.80
C GLU A 362 11.81 25.56 11.45
N ARG A 363 12.07 24.56 10.60
CA ARG A 363 12.72 24.79 9.31
C ARG A 363 11.72 25.38 8.32
N GLY A 364 12.01 26.55 7.75
CA GLY A 364 11.13 27.24 6.81
C GLY A 364 11.87 27.94 5.65
N TYR A 365 13.20 27.80 5.58
CA TYR A 365 14.01 28.40 4.53
C TYR A 365 14.69 27.32 3.70
N LEU A 366 14.55 27.42 2.38
CA LEU A 366 15.25 26.60 1.40
C LEU A 366 16.50 27.36 0.93
N VAL A 367 17.69 26.82 1.16
CA VAL A 367 18.93 27.35 0.60
C VAL A 367 18.89 27.17 -0.92
N ASN A 368 19.05 28.29 -1.65
CA ASN A 368 18.96 28.31 -3.10
C ASN A 368 19.87 29.40 -3.69
N SER A 369 21.01 28.99 -4.25
CA SER A 369 22.01 29.92 -4.80
C SER A 369 21.79 30.32 -6.26
N ALA A 370 20.65 30.00 -6.87
CA ALA A 370 20.37 30.33 -8.26
C ALA A 370 20.54 31.83 -8.60
N LYS A 371 20.44 32.72 -7.59
CA LYS A 371 20.50 34.17 -7.74
C LYS A 371 21.69 34.85 -7.03
N SER A 372 22.58 34.09 -6.40
CA SER A 372 23.64 34.66 -5.54
C SER A 372 25.03 34.55 -6.17
N PRO A 373 25.87 35.61 -6.11
CA PRO A 373 27.29 35.47 -6.40
C PRO A 373 27.94 34.55 -5.35
N LEU A 374 28.64 33.52 -5.82
CA LEU A 374 29.18 32.48 -4.95
C LEU A 374 30.51 32.93 -4.31
N LYS A 375 31.51 33.36 -5.08
CA LYS A 375 32.85 33.61 -4.52
C LYS A 375 32.83 34.70 -3.44
N GLY A 376 33.38 34.38 -2.26
CA GLY A 376 33.53 35.32 -1.14
C GLY A 376 32.30 35.51 -0.26
N THR A 377 31.18 34.83 -0.53
CA THR A 377 29.92 35.01 0.22
C THR A 377 29.68 33.92 1.27
N GLY A 378 28.75 34.17 2.19
CA GLY A 378 28.32 33.20 3.21
C GLY A 378 27.80 31.90 2.61
N ILE A 379 27.00 31.99 1.53
CA ILE A 379 26.47 30.82 0.84
C ILE A 379 27.56 29.93 0.24
N TYR A 380 28.69 30.47 -0.24
CA TYR A 380 29.78 29.63 -0.73
C TYR A 380 30.49 28.85 0.36
N ARG A 381 30.74 29.48 1.52
CA ARG A 381 31.25 28.76 2.69
C ARG A 381 30.28 27.67 3.15
N TYR A 382 28.99 27.98 3.18
CA TYR A 382 27.95 27.02 3.51
C TYR A 382 27.93 25.83 2.55
N LEU A 383 27.91 26.08 1.24
CA LEU A 383 27.88 25.04 0.22
C LEU A 383 29.14 24.15 0.23
N ASN A 384 30.31 24.73 0.51
CA ASN A 384 31.57 23.98 0.65
C ASN A 384 31.66 23.14 1.93
N SER A 385 30.76 23.35 2.90
CA SER A 385 30.66 22.45 4.07
C SER A 385 30.04 21.09 3.71
N PHE A 386 29.42 20.98 2.53
CA PHE A 386 28.92 19.71 2.02
C PHE A 386 30.08 18.93 1.38
N GLY A 387 30.48 17.81 1.98
CA GLY A 387 31.61 17.01 1.52
C GLY A 387 31.47 16.54 0.07
N GLU A 388 32.54 16.68 -0.72
CA GLU A 388 32.54 16.35 -2.15
C GLU A 388 32.20 14.87 -2.42
N ALA A 389 32.77 13.95 -1.63
CA ALA A 389 32.50 12.52 -1.75
C ALA A 389 31.03 12.17 -1.46
N GLU A 390 30.36 12.88 -0.55
CA GLU A 390 28.94 12.69 -0.28
C GLU A 390 28.07 13.27 -1.40
N ARG A 391 28.48 14.40 -1.97
CA ARG A 391 27.79 15.04 -3.10
C ARG A 391 27.69 14.09 -4.31
N GLU A 392 28.75 13.32 -4.59
CA GLU A 392 28.76 12.36 -5.72
C GLU A 392 27.84 11.15 -5.51
N LYS A 393 27.47 10.83 -4.27
CA LYS A 393 26.54 9.73 -3.97
C LYS A 393 25.08 10.12 -4.18
N VAL A 394 24.75 11.42 -4.10
CA VAL A 394 23.36 11.89 -4.19
C VAL A 394 22.89 11.96 -5.63
N SER A 395 22.07 10.99 -6.03
CA SER A 395 21.54 10.88 -7.41
C SER A 395 20.78 12.13 -7.89
N THR A 396 20.10 12.85 -7.00
CA THR A 396 19.33 14.06 -7.35
C THR A 396 20.25 15.20 -7.77
N PHE A 397 21.43 15.33 -7.16
CA PHE A 397 22.39 16.38 -7.50
C PHE A 397 22.90 16.24 -8.93
N LYS A 398 23.14 14.99 -9.38
CA LYS A 398 23.57 14.69 -10.75
C LYS A 398 22.53 15.06 -11.82
N LYS A 399 21.26 15.09 -11.45
CA LYS A 399 20.15 15.40 -12.37
C LYS A 399 19.87 16.90 -12.49
N ARG A 400 20.43 17.74 -11.61
CA ARG A 400 20.26 19.19 -11.65
C ARG A 400 21.38 19.84 -12.44
N LEU A 401 21.04 20.85 -13.22
CA LEU A 401 22.03 21.73 -13.86
C LEU A 401 22.94 22.39 -12.81
N VAL A 402 22.33 22.85 -11.72
CA VAL A 402 23.00 23.47 -10.58
C VAL A 402 22.62 22.70 -9.32
N TRP A 403 23.54 21.87 -8.80
CA TRP A 403 23.23 20.94 -7.72
C TRP A 403 22.68 21.61 -6.45
N HIS A 404 23.15 22.83 -6.16
CA HIS A 404 22.81 23.63 -4.99
C HIS A 404 21.63 24.59 -5.22
N ALA A 405 20.92 24.47 -6.35
CA ALA A 405 19.69 25.20 -6.65
C ALA A 405 18.51 24.22 -6.76
N PRO A 406 17.92 23.79 -5.61
CA PRO A 406 16.84 22.81 -5.61
C PRO A 406 15.48 23.38 -6.02
N ASP A 407 15.29 24.70 -5.99
CA ASP A 407 14.04 25.36 -6.36
C ASP A 407 13.86 25.39 -7.89
N ASP A 408 12.69 24.97 -8.36
CA ASP A 408 12.33 24.96 -9.78
C ASP A 408 11.53 26.20 -10.20
N GLY A 409 11.25 27.12 -9.26
CA GLY A 409 10.51 28.36 -9.49
C GLY A 409 9.01 28.17 -9.75
N LYS A 410 8.50 26.93 -9.68
CA LYS A 410 7.09 26.60 -9.95
C LYS A 410 6.32 26.54 -8.64
N VAL A 411 5.86 27.71 -8.20
CA VAL A 411 5.04 27.86 -6.97
C VAL A 411 3.66 27.22 -7.18
N PRO A 412 3.21 26.31 -6.30
CA PRO A 412 1.88 25.71 -6.37
C PRO A 412 0.78 26.66 -5.89
N ASP A 413 -0.44 26.47 -6.39
CA ASP A 413 -1.63 27.17 -5.90
C ASP A 413 -2.09 26.65 -4.53
N ALA A 414 -1.81 25.38 -4.25
CA ALA A 414 -2.18 24.74 -3.00
C ALA A 414 -1.26 23.58 -2.61
N PHE A 415 -1.34 23.16 -1.35
CA PHE A 415 -0.62 22.03 -0.79
C PHE A 415 -1.57 20.86 -0.54
N PHE A 416 -1.08 19.65 -0.82
CA PHE A 416 -1.80 18.40 -0.55
C PHE A 416 -0.90 17.43 0.23
N PRO A 417 -1.39 16.73 1.28
CA PRO A 417 -0.56 15.87 2.11
C PRO A 417 -0.18 14.58 1.38
N VAL A 418 1.09 14.13 1.53
CA VAL A 418 1.50 12.81 1.05
C VAL A 418 0.94 11.70 1.93
N MET A 419 0.95 11.90 3.26
CA MET A 419 0.51 10.97 4.29
C MET A 419 -0.37 11.69 5.30
N ASN A 420 -1.45 11.04 5.76
CA ASN A 420 -2.39 11.60 6.72
C ASN A 420 -3.08 10.51 7.56
N HIS A 421 -3.58 10.88 8.75
CA HIS A 421 -4.34 9.99 9.64
C HIS A 421 -5.84 10.29 9.70
N HIS A 422 -6.24 11.50 9.32
CA HIS A 422 -7.64 11.95 9.32
C HIS A 422 -8.16 12.16 7.89
N GLY A 423 -7.43 11.67 6.88
CA GLY A 423 -7.74 11.95 5.48
C GLY A 423 -7.11 13.26 4.97
N PRO A 424 -7.16 13.51 3.65
CA PRO A 424 -6.49 14.64 3.04
C PRO A 424 -7.28 15.94 3.18
N ARG A 425 -6.57 17.07 3.10
CA ARG A 425 -7.13 18.40 2.92
C ARG A 425 -6.31 19.16 1.88
N LEU A 426 -6.93 20.12 1.21
CA LEU A 426 -6.26 21.00 0.26
C LEU A 426 -6.06 22.35 0.94
N VAL A 427 -4.81 22.80 1.08
CA VAL A 427 -4.50 24.07 1.74
C VAL A 427 -4.07 25.08 0.69
N LEU A 428 -4.83 26.16 0.51
CA LEU A 428 -4.52 27.20 -0.47
C LEU A 428 -3.26 27.98 -0.07
N ASN A 429 -2.35 28.14 -1.02
CA ASN A 429 -1.03 28.74 -0.80
C ASN A 429 -1.06 30.25 -1.03
N ASN A 430 -1.70 30.98 -0.11
CA ASN A 430 -1.83 32.44 -0.22
C ASN A 430 -0.48 33.17 -0.10
N LEU A 431 0.49 32.58 0.61
CA LEU A 431 1.83 33.13 0.73
C LEU A 431 2.67 32.99 -0.56
N GLY A 432 2.32 32.06 -1.45
CA GLY A 432 3.06 31.85 -2.70
C GLY A 432 4.43 31.21 -2.51
N VAL A 433 4.55 30.20 -1.63
CA VAL A 433 5.82 29.50 -1.36
C VAL A 433 5.85 28.09 -1.91
N ASN A 434 7.05 27.53 -2.10
CA ASN A 434 7.20 26.13 -2.51
C ASN A 434 7.11 25.18 -1.30
N CYS A 435 7.14 23.86 -1.53
CA CYS A 435 7.15 22.86 -0.46
C CYS A 435 8.15 21.72 -0.71
N THR A 436 8.53 21.00 0.35
CA THR A 436 9.39 19.81 0.23
C THR A 436 8.63 18.61 -0.32
N ASN A 437 9.34 17.58 -0.79
CA ASN A 437 8.77 16.33 -1.29
C ASN A 437 7.97 15.50 -0.26
N THR A 438 7.88 15.94 0.99
CA THR A 438 6.95 15.38 1.99
C THR A 438 5.53 15.92 1.85
N ILE A 439 5.34 16.85 0.91
CA ILE A 439 4.09 17.53 0.57
C ILE A 439 3.96 17.48 -0.96
N HIS A 440 2.74 17.30 -1.45
CA HIS A 440 2.44 17.44 -2.87
C HIS A 440 2.05 18.88 -3.20
N ARG A 441 2.42 19.29 -4.41
CA ARG A 441 2.11 20.56 -5.05
C ARG A 441 0.84 20.39 -5.88
N ALA A 442 -0.18 21.19 -5.62
CA ALA A 442 -1.40 21.22 -6.41
C ALA A 442 -1.44 22.49 -7.27
N TYR A 443 -1.75 22.34 -8.55
CA TYR A 443 -1.86 23.41 -9.54
C TYR A 443 -3.23 23.35 -10.20
N PHE A 444 -4.03 24.40 -10.15
CA PHE A 444 -5.34 24.40 -10.80
C PHE A 444 -5.18 24.50 -12.33
N LYS A 445 -5.94 23.70 -13.08
CA LYS A 445 -5.78 23.53 -14.55
C LYS A 445 -6.30 24.70 -15.37
N VAL A 446 -7.30 25.39 -14.84
CA VAL A 446 -7.98 26.53 -15.46
C VAL A 446 -7.89 27.70 -14.49
N ALA A 447 -8.02 28.92 -14.99
CA ALA A 447 -8.24 30.10 -14.16
C ALA A 447 -9.56 29.94 -13.39
N MET A 448 -9.49 29.25 -12.25
CA MET A 448 -10.58 29.13 -11.29
C MET A 448 -10.60 30.37 -10.41
N SER A 449 -11.79 30.87 -10.14
CA SER A 449 -12.02 31.92 -9.15
C SER A 449 -11.63 31.44 -7.76
N ASP A 450 -11.33 32.38 -6.86
CA ASP A 450 -11.02 32.05 -5.46
C ASP A 450 -12.20 31.34 -4.78
N HIS A 451 -13.43 31.64 -5.22
CA HIS A 451 -14.64 30.93 -4.80
C HIS A 451 -14.58 29.44 -5.17
N GLU A 452 -14.29 29.10 -6.43
CA GLU A 452 -14.24 27.69 -6.87
C GLU A 452 -13.06 26.93 -6.22
N LYS A 453 -11.91 27.58 -6.04
CA LYS A 453 -10.76 27.00 -5.33
C LYS A 453 -11.11 26.67 -3.88
N MET A 454 -11.75 27.61 -3.18
CA MET A 454 -12.19 27.41 -1.79
C MET A 454 -13.29 26.37 -1.69
N LEU A 455 -14.27 26.37 -2.61
CA LEU A 455 -15.31 25.35 -2.67
C LEU A 455 -14.70 23.95 -2.86
N THR A 456 -13.68 23.82 -3.71
CA THR A 456 -12.94 22.56 -3.89
C THR A 456 -12.25 22.13 -2.59
N ALA A 457 -11.59 23.06 -1.89
CA ALA A 457 -10.91 22.78 -0.63
C ALA A 457 -11.88 22.35 0.48
N LEU A 458 -13.04 23.03 0.60
CA LEU A 458 -14.09 22.70 1.56
C LEU A 458 -14.76 21.36 1.22
N SER A 459 -15.09 21.15 -0.05
CA SER A 459 -15.71 19.91 -0.54
C SER A 459 -14.84 18.68 -0.28
N LEU A 460 -13.53 18.81 -0.36
CA LEU A 460 -12.59 17.73 -0.03
C LEU A 460 -12.72 17.26 1.42
N LEU A 461 -13.20 18.11 2.34
CA LEU A 461 -13.38 17.75 3.75
C LEU A 461 -14.67 16.98 4.03
N THR A 462 -15.63 16.94 3.11
CA THR A 462 -16.89 16.20 3.28
C THR A 462 -16.66 14.71 3.47
N SER A 463 -17.55 14.04 4.21
CA SER A 463 -17.46 12.59 4.45
C SER A 463 -17.43 11.78 3.14
N PHE A 464 -18.11 12.25 2.10
CA PHE A 464 -18.06 11.67 0.75
C PHE A 464 -16.64 11.72 0.17
N SER A 465 -16.03 12.90 0.10
CA SER A 465 -14.68 13.07 -0.45
C SER A 465 -13.64 12.34 0.39
N GLN A 466 -13.83 12.29 1.71
CA GLN A 466 -12.97 11.54 2.62
C GLN A 466 -13.08 10.03 2.40
N ILE A 467 -14.28 9.47 2.21
CA ILE A 467 -14.46 8.06 1.78
C ILE A 467 -13.82 7.83 0.41
N SER A 468 -14.00 8.76 -0.53
CA SER A 468 -13.36 8.69 -1.84
C SER A 468 -11.83 8.62 -1.71
N ALA A 469 -11.26 9.39 -0.79
CA ALA A 469 -9.84 9.34 -0.47
C ALA A 469 -9.42 7.99 0.13
N GLU A 470 -10.24 7.36 0.98
CA GLU A 470 -9.98 5.99 1.44
C GLU A 470 -9.95 4.99 0.27
N PHE A 471 -10.89 5.12 -0.68
CA PHE A 471 -10.99 4.22 -1.84
C PHE A 471 -9.74 4.23 -2.73
N VAL A 472 -9.09 5.38 -2.87
CA VAL A 472 -7.93 5.54 -3.76
C VAL A 472 -6.60 5.64 -3.02
N GLY A 473 -6.59 5.73 -1.70
CA GLY A 473 -5.38 5.78 -0.88
C GLY A 473 -4.78 4.40 -0.59
N ARG A 474 -3.50 4.38 -0.19
CA ARG A 474 -2.78 3.20 0.27
C ARG A 474 -2.71 3.21 1.80
N ARG A 475 -3.06 2.10 2.43
CA ARG A 475 -3.05 1.97 3.89
C ARG A 475 -1.71 1.39 4.34
N TYR A 476 -1.13 1.96 5.39
CA TYR A 476 0.08 1.46 6.02
C TYR A 476 -0.18 1.07 7.48
N GLY A 477 0.62 0.15 8.02
CA GLY A 477 0.63 -0.17 9.45
C GLY A 477 0.73 1.11 10.28
N SER A 478 -0.04 1.20 11.38
CA SER A 478 -0.31 2.40 12.22
C SER A 478 -1.48 3.33 11.83
N GLY A 479 -2.23 3.02 10.77
CA GLY A 479 -3.42 3.80 10.44
C GLY A 479 -3.17 5.01 9.53
N VAL A 480 -2.00 5.05 8.88
CA VAL A 480 -1.63 6.10 7.92
C VAL A 480 -2.25 5.80 6.56
N LEU A 481 -2.84 6.81 5.94
CA LEU A 481 -3.28 6.81 4.54
C LEU A 481 -2.32 7.64 3.71
N LYS A 482 -1.79 7.04 2.65
CA LYS A 482 -0.90 7.70 1.69
C LYS A 482 -1.58 7.84 0.35
N HIS A 483 -1.36 8.97 -0.30
CA HIS A 483 -1.77 9.18 -1.68
C HIS A 483 -0.55 9.53 -2.52
N GLU A 484 -0.30 8.76 -3.58
CA GLU A 484 0.55 9.22 -4.68
C GLU A 484 -0.21 10.23 -5.56
N PRO A 485 0.46 11.09 -6.34
CA PRO A 485 -0.22 12.18 -7.07
C PRO A 485 -1.39 11.71 -7.94
N ARG A 486 -1.18 10.69 -8.77
CA ARG A 486 -2.24 10.10 -9.62
C ARG A 486 -3.37 9.42 -8.84
N GLU A 487 -3.14 9.06 -7.59
CA GLU A 487 -4.17 8.50 -6.72
C GLU A 487 -5.00 9.62 -6.10
N ALA A 488 -4.35 10.68 -5.61
CA ALA A 488 -5.02 11.87 -5.11
C ALA A 488 -5.88 12.54 -6.20
N GLU A 489 -5.43 12.55 -7.45
CA GLU A 489 -6.20 13.06 -8.60
C GLU A 489 -7.50 12.27 -8.89
N LYS A 490 -7.65 11.04 -8.36
CA LYS A 490 -8.87 10.23 -8.53
C LYS A 490 -9.92 10.49 -7.45
N ILE A 491 -9.59 11.24 -6.39
CA ILE A 491 -10.52 11.59 -5.32
C ILE A 491 -11.68 12.39 -5.94
N LEU A 492 -12.90 12.02 -5.60
CA LEU A 492 -14.09 12.74 -5.98
C LEU A 492 -14.41 13.83 -4.96
N VAL A 493 -14.87 14.97 -5.47
CA VAL A 493 -15.42 16.09 -4.70
C VAL A 493 -16.82 16.42 -5.21
N ILE A 494 -17.69 16.92 -4.32
CA ILE A 494 -19.04 17.39 -4.65
C ILE A 494 -18.99 18.92 -4.81
N LEU A 495 -19.31 19.42 -6.00
CA LEU A 495 -19.33 20.83 -6.34
C LEU A 495 -20.76 21.25 -6.69
N PRO A 496 -21.63 21.51 -5.69
CA PRO A 496 -23.00 21.90 -5.95
C PRO A 496 -23.05 23.33 -6.52
N GLN A 497 -24.07 23.59 -7.34
CA GLN A 497 -24.33 24.92 -7.88
C GLN A 497 -25.11 25.77 -6.86
N GLY A 498 -24.89 27.08 -6.87
CA GLY A 498 -25.71 28.02 -6.10
C GLY A 498 -25.27 28.27 -4.65
N ILE A 499 -24.08 27.79 -4.23
CA ILE A 499 -23.49 28.25 -2.97
C ILE A 499 -23.06 29.70 -3.12
N SER A 500 -23.61 30.60 -2.29
CA SER A 500 -23.25 32.02 -2.36
C SER A 500 -21.85 32.27 -1.79
N PRO A 501 -21.14 33.33 -2.24
CA PRO A 501 -19.85 33.71 -1.67
C PRO A 501 -19.88 33.91 -0.15
N GLU A 502 -20.97 34.45 0.39
CA GLU A 502 -21.15 34.73 1.82
C GLU A 502 -21.23 33.42 2.64
N VAL A 503 -22.02 32.45 2.15
CA VAL A 503 -22.14 31.13 2.78
C VAL A 503 -20.79 30.42 2.77
N LEU A 504 -20.10 30.44 1.62
CA LEU A 504 -18.80 29.79 1.49
C LEU A 504 -17.74 30.44 2.39
N ASP A 505 -17.71 31.76 2.49
CA ASP A 505 -16.75 32.48 3.33
C ASP A 505 -17.02 32.30 4.83
N GLN A 506 -18.30 32.24 5.24
CA GLN A 506 -18.67 31.85 6.60
C GLN A 506 -18.20 30.42 6.91
N ALA A 507 -18.39 29.50 5.97
CA ALA A 507 -17.98 28.12 6.14
C ALA A 507 -16.45 27.99 6.22
N ARG A 508 -15.73 28.66 5.32
CA ARG A 508 -14.27 28.77 5.34
C ARG A 508 -13.77 29.19 6.71
N ARG A 509 -14.28 30.30 7.28
CA ARG A 509 -13.83 30.80 8.59
C ARG A 509 -14.02 29.78 9.71
N ARG A 510 -15.19 29.14 9.78
CA ARG A 510 -15.50 28.17 10.85
C ARG A 510 -14.65 26.92 10.75
N VAL A 511 -14.56 26.35 9.54
CA VAL A 511 -13.76 25.15 9.28
C VAL A 511 -12.28 25.41 9.50
N ASP A 512 -11.77 26.57 9.08
CA ASP A 512 -10.37 26.95 9.29
C ASP A 512 -10.01 26.99 10.78
N VAL A 513 -10.87 27.58 11.62
CA VAL A 513 -10.70 27.59 13.09
C VAL A 513 -10.75 26.17 13.67
N MET A 514 -11.69 25.33 13.25
CA MET A 514 -11.78 23.94 13.72
C MET A 514 -10.49 23.16 13.39
N LEU A 515 -10.04 23.23 12.13
CA LEU A 515 -8.81 22.55 11.69
C LEU A 515 -7.57 23.05 12.44
N ARG A 516 -7.45 24.36 12.68
CA ARG A 516 -6.33 24.95 13.44
C ARG A 516 -6.29 24.49 14.90
N ASN A 517 -7.44 24.15 15.47
CA ASN A 517 -7.57 23.57 16.81
C ASN A 517 -7.50 22.03 16.84
N GLY A 518 -7.30 21.37 15.70
CA GLY A 518 -7.23 19.91 15.60
C GLY A 518 -8.59 19.22 15.64
N LEU A 519 -9.69 19.97 15.56
CA LEU A 519 -11.08 19.49 15.52
C LEU A 519 -11.45 19.02 14.11
N HIS A 520 -10.80 17.93 13.67
CA HIS A 520 -10.89 17.43 12.29
C HIS A 520 -12.25 16.82 11.96
N ASP A 521 -12.88 16.15 12.92
CA ASP A 521 -14.15 15.48 12.70
C ASP A 521 -15.29 16.52 12.69
N GLU A 522 -15.25 17.52 13.57
CA GLU A 522 -16.17 18.66 13.56
C GLU A 522 -16.05 19.49 12.29
N ALA A 523 -14.82 19.68 11.77
CA ALA A 523 -14.60 20.33 10.49
C ALA A 523 -15.23 19.55 9.31
N CYS A 524 -15.16 18.22 9.35
CA CYS A 524 -15.79 17.34 8.37
C CYS A 524 -17.33 17.42 8.45
N GLU A 525 -17.89 17.36 9.66
CA GLU A 525 -19.34 17.47 9.90
C GLU A 525 -19.88 18.82 9.43
N TYR A 526 -19.17 19.91 9.70
CA TYR A 526 -19.59 21.24 9.26
C TYR A 526 -19.47 21.41 7.74
N ALA A 527 -18.42 20.85 7.13
CA ALA A 527 -18.30 20.82 5.67
C ALA A 527 -19.44 20.00 5.04
N ASP A 528 -19.83 18.87 5.65
CA ASP A 528 -20.97 18.07 5.23
C ASP A 528 -22.27 18.88 5.31
N GLU A 529 -22.56 19.54 6.43
CA GLU A 529 -23.76 20.37 6.60
C GLU A 529 -23.91 21.40 5.47
N VAL A 530 -22.82 22.11 5.15
CA VAL A 530 -22.81 23.16 4.14
C VAL A 530 -22.96 22.59 2.73
N ILE A 531 -22.17 21.59 2.36
CA ILE A 531 -22.13 21.07 0.98
C ILE A 531 -23.35 20.20 0.68
N PHE A 532 -23.73 19.31 1.60
CA PHE A 532 -24.91 18.45 1.42
C PHE A 532 -26.23 19.19 1.62
N GLY A 533 -26.23 20.40 2.16
CA GLY A 533 -27.41 21.28 2.15
C GLY A 533 -27.92 21.59 0.73
N TYR A 534 -27.08 21.43 -0.29
CA TYR A 534 -27.39 21.63 -1.70
C TYR A 534 -27.56 20.33 -2.48
N VAL A 535 -27.60 19.19 -1.79
CA VAL A 535 -27.81 17.86 -2.38
C VAL A 535 -29.15 17.31 -1.88
N GLU A 536 -29.94 16.75 -2.79
CA GLU A 536 -31.23 16.15 -2.43
C GLU A 536 -31.03 15.01 -1.41
N ASN A 537 -31.81 15.03 -0.32
CA ASN A 537 -31.65 14.13 0.84
C ASN A 537 -30.25 14.17 1.49
N GLY A 538 -29.51 15.25 1.27
CA GLY A 538 -28.09 15.33 1.59
C GLY A 538 -27.76 15.11 3.06
N ARG A 539 -28.57 15.61 4.00
CA ARG A 539 -28.34 15.43 5.44
C ARG A 539 -28.41 13.96 5.88
N TYR A 540 -29.36 13.20 5.35
CA TYR A 540 -29.47 11.77 5.66
C TYR A 540 -28.27 11.01 5.08
N ILE A 541 -27.89 11.36 3.86
CA ILE A 541 -26.77 10.77 3.14
C ILE A 541 -25.44 11.05 3.86
N SER A 542 -25.16 12.29 4.24
CA SER A 542 -23.91 12.69 4.90
C SER A 542 -23.75 11.98 6.25
N ASN A 543 -24.81 11.87 7.05
CA ASN A 543 -24.77 11.13 8.32
C ASN A 543 -24.36 9.67 8.13
N MET A 544 -24.93 8.99 7.14
CA MET A 544 -24.59 7.60 6.84
C MET A 544 -23.14 7.46 6.35
N LEU A 545 -22.66 8.40 5.52
CA LEU A 545 -21.27 8.42 5.06
C LEU A 545 -20.30 8.74 6.20
N ALA A 546 -20.62 9.67 7.10
CA ALA A 546 -19.81 9.99 8.27
C ALA A 546 -19.63 8.78 9.21
N LEU A 547 -20.70 8.04 9.48
CA LEU A 547 -20.64 6.79 10.26
C LEU A 547 -19.77 5.73 9.58
N ALA A 548 -19.91 5.57 8.27
CA ALA A 548 -19.10 4.63 7.50
C ALA A 548 -17.62 5.05 7.49
N LEU A 549 -17.32 6.34 7.35
CA LEU A 549 -15.97 6.89 7.39
C LEU A 549 -15.30 6.62 8.74
N CYS A 550 -16.02 6.79 9.86
CA CYS A 550 -15.53 6.44 11.19
C CYS A 550 -15.09 4.98 11.24
N LYS A 551 -15.98 4.06 10.83
CA LYS A 551 -15.68 2.63 10.78
C LYS A 551 -14.48 2.30 9.88
N VAL A 552 -14.39 2.93 8.71
CA VAL A 552 -13.25 2.74 7.80
C VAL A 552 -11.94 3.20 8.43
N ARG A 553 -11.93 4.36 9.10
CA ARG A 553 -10.76 4.90 9.80
C ARG A 553 -10.38 4.05 11.02
N GLU A 554 -11.34 3.51 11.74
CA GLU A 554 -11.12 2.56 12.83
C GLU A 554 -10.47 1.27 12.32
N LEU A 555 -11.01 0.66 11.25
CA LEU A 555 -10.42 -0.53 10.64
C LEU A 555 -8.99 -0.28 10.13
N ARG A 556 -8.68 0.97 9.75
CA ARG A 556 -7.32 1.37 9.38
C ARG A 556 -6.40 1.48 10.61
N LYS A 557 -6.90 2.00 11.73
CA LYS A 557 -6.19 2.12 13.01
C LYS A 557 -6.22 0.78 13.74
N THR A 558 -5.18 -0.04 13.58
CA THR A 558 -5.03 -1.30 14.32
C THR A 558 -5.42 -1.18 15.80
N ASN A 559 -6.23 -2.13 16.30
CA ASN A 559 -6.58 -2.27 17.72
C ASN A 559 -5.32 -2.32 18.60
N ARG A 560 -4.89 -1.16 19.13
CA ARG A 560 -4.05 -1.08 20.34
C ARG A 560 -4.87 -1.21 21.62
N TYR A 561 -6.21 -1.32 21.54
CA TYR A 561 -7.12 -1.12 22.67
C TYR A 561 -8.27 -2.13 22.77
N ARG A 562 -8.04 -3.42 22.51
CA ARG A 562 -9.00 -4.48 22.91
C ARG A 562 -8.42 -5.58 23.80
N SER A 563 -7.13 -5.54 24.12
CA SER A 563 -6.54 -6.32 25.21
C SER A 563 -6.45 -5.45 26.47
N GLY A 564 -7.59 -5.24 27.11
CA GLY A 564 -7.70 -4.39 28.30
C GLY A 564 -9.14 -4.24 28.79
N VAL A 565 -9.87 -5.35 28.86
CA VAL A 565 -10.99 -5.56 29.80
C VAL A 565 -10.82 -6.96 30.36
#